data_AF-A0A2N1WF17-F1
#
_entry.id   AF-A0A2N1WF17-F1
#
_cell.length_a   1.000
_cell.length_b   1.000
_cell.length_c   1.000
_cell.angle_alpha   90.00
_cell.angle_beta   90.00
_cell.angle_gamma   90.00
#
_symmetry.space_group_name_H-M   'P 1'
#
loop_
_entity.id
_entity.type
_entity.pdbx_description
1 polymer ?
#
loop_
_entity_poly.entity_id
_entity_poly.type
_entity_poly.pdbx_seq_one_letter_code
_entity_poly.pdbx_strand_id
1 'polypeptide(L)'
;MIIESLLDTDIYKFSMMHVVLHQFPGAEVEYRFKCRTPDVDLKPLARELEREIEQLCSLSLDPEELNFLASQRYFKSDFIEFLRLFHLQSRFVEIGEQDDQLSITIRGPWLHTILFEVPLLAMVSELYTRMRYPSEDLAEARRRLAQKVEQVRALDRPDAFVFADFGTRRRFSRAWQDEVVTTLAREIPESLRGTSNVRLARALGLVPIGTMAHEFIQAAQALGPRLAETQRFAFEIWAREYRGDLGIALSDTYSLKAFLRDFDMYFCKLFDGARQDSGDPIVWGEAMIAHYRNNRVDPRTRRLVFSDSLTIPRAAEIWYRFRDRIQVSFGIGTHLTHDTGTEPLNIVIKMTRCNGQPVVKLSDSPGKVVSTDPAYLAWVRQAFDVPEGS
;
A
#
# COMPACT_ATOMS: atom_id res chain seq x y z
N MET A 1 10.13 -20.22 7.93
CA MET A 1 8.88 -19.76 7.30
C MET A 1 8.25 -18.64 8.10
N ILE A 2 8.38 -17.43 7.59
CA ILE A 2 7.76 -16.20 8.10
C ILE A 2 6.37 -16.00 7.49
N ILE A 3 6.23 -16.31 6.20
CA ILE A 3 4.97 -16.22 5.46
C ILE A 3 4.43 -17.63 5.29
N GLU A 4 3.27 -17.92 5.86
CA GLU A 4 2.65 -19.26 5.83
C GLU A 4 1.42 -19.36 4.91
N SER A 5 0.98 -18.23 4.33
CA SER A 5 -0.17 -18.16 3.42
C SER A 5 0.04 -17.04 2.41
N LEU A 6 -0.43 -17.24 1.16
CA LEU A 6 -0.46 -16.18 0.15
C LEU A 6 -1.43 -15.04 0.51
N LEU A 7 -2.35 -15.26 1.46
CA LEU A 7 -3.20 -14.22 2.02
C LEU A 7 -2.48 -13.33 3.06
N ASP A 8 -1.27 -13.67 3.51
CA ASP A 8 -0.46 -12.81 4.38
C ASP A 8 0.21 -11.68 3.57
N THR A 9 -0.63 -10.89 2.92
CA THR A 9 -0.31 -9.78 2.02
C THR A 9 -1.43 -8.74 2.08
N ASP A 10 -1.22 -7.58 1.48
CA ASP A 10 -2.22 -6.52 1.45
C ASP A 10 -3.24 -6.75 0.31
N ILE A 11 -4.55 -6.57 0.57
CA ILE A 11 -5.63 -6.82 -0.40
C ILE A 11 -5.47 -6.04 -1.71
N TYR A 12 -4.83 -4.86 -1.66
CA TYR A 12 -4.62 -4.07 -2.87
C TYR A 12 -3.76 -4.81 -3.91
N LYS A 13 -2.89 -5.73 -3.47
CA LYS A 13 -2.09 -6.60 -4.33
C LYS A 13 -2.96 -7.49 -5.20
N PHE A 14 -3.96 -8.14 -4.60
CA PHE A 14 -4.94 -8.94 -5.35
C PHE A 14 -5.83 -8.08 -6.23
N SER A 15 -6.28 -6.91 -5.75
CA SER A 15 -7.09 -6.02 -6.59
C SER A 15 -6.32 -5.52 -7.83
N MET A 16 -5.08 -5.07 -7.67
CA MET A 16 -4.28 -4.69 -8.83
C MET A 16 -4.00 -5.90 -9.73
N MET A 17 -3.68 -7.08 -9.17
CA MET A 17 -3.45 -8.31 -9.93
C MET A 17 -4.66 -8.71 -10.78
N HIS A 18 -5.87 -8.55 -10.24
CA HIS A 18 -7.13 -8.76 -10.96
C HIS A 18 -7.25 -7.81 -12.17
N VAL A 19 -6.93 -6.52 -11.98
CA VAL A 19 -6.91 -5.56 -13.10
C VAL A 19 -5.85 -5.94 -14.13
N VAL A 20 -4.67 -6.37 -13.68
CA VAL A 20 -3.57 -6.81 -14.56
C VAL A 20 -3.99 -8.00 -15.40
N LEU A 21 -4.64 -9.00 -14.80
CA LEU A 21 -5.15 -10.17 -15.54
C LEU A 21 -6.06 -9.76 -16.70
N HIS A 22 -7.02 -8.87 -16.44
CA HIS A 22 -8.05 -8.53 -17.43
C HIS A 22 -7.61 -7.47 -18.44
N GLN A 23 -6.77 -6.53 -18.03
CA GLN A 23 -6.48 -5.33 -18.80
C GLN A 23 -5.05 -5.35 -19.37
N PHE A 24 -4.10 -6.01 -18.69
CA PHE A 24 -2.68 -5.97 -19.02
C PHE A 24 -1.97 -7.34 -18.88
N PRO A 25 -2.54 -8.45 -19.39
CA PRO A 25 -1.99 -9.80 -19.13
C PRO A 25 -0.58 -10.01 -19.72
N GLY A 26 -0.22 -9.25 -20.76
CA GLY A 26 1.10 -9.32 -21.39
C GLY A 26 2.13 -8.31 -20.86
N ALA A 27 1.80 -7.54 -19.82
CA ALA A 27 2.72 -6.55 -19.29
C ALA A 27 3.89 -7.21 -18.55
N GLU A 28 5.11 -6.74 -18.80
CA GLU A 28 6.31 -7.13 -18.06
C GLU A 28 6.83 -5.96 -17.23
N VAL A 29 7.39 -6.26 -16.06
CA VAL A 29 7.79 -5.24 -15.09
C VAL A 29 9.11 -5.60 -14.40
N GLU A 30 9.76 -4.58 -13.87
CA GLU A 30 10.86 -4.70 -12.93
C GLU A 30 10.51 -3.96 -11.65
N TYR A 31 10.76 -4.60 -10.50
CA TYR A 31 10.77 -3.96 -9.20
C TYR A 31 12.16 -4.05 -8.57
N ARG A 32 12.52 -3.02 -7.79
CA ARG A 32 13.75 -3.03 -7.00
C ARG A 32 13.49 -2.71 -5.55
N PHE A 33 14.15 -3.46 -4.67
CA PHE A 33 14.24 -3.17 -3.25
C PHE A 33 15.21 -2.01 -2.99
N LYS A 34 14.89 -1.22 -1.96
CA LYS A 34 15.79 -0.19 -1.42
C LYS A 34 15.59 -0.09 0.08
N CYS A 35 16.67 -0.23 0.84
CA CYS A 35 16.76 0.25 2.21
C CYS A 35 17.10 1.74 2.20
N ARG A 36 16.35 2.53 2.97
CA ARG A 36 16.56 3.98 3.15
C ARG A 36 16.99 4.31 4.58
N THR A 37 17.07 3.32 5.46
CA THR A 37 17.62 3.50 6.81
C THR A 37 19.15 3.58 6.67
N PRO A 38 19.78 4.67 7.14
CA PRO A 38 21.24 4.79 7.09
C PRO A 38 21.90 3.77 8.02
N ASP A 39 23.13 3.40 7.71
CA ASP A 39 24.01 2.58 8.57
C ASP A 39 23.45 1.20 8.95
N VAL A 40 22.54 0.64 8.15
CA VAL A 40 22.01 -0.72 8.31
C VAL A 40 22.60 -1.65 7.26
N ASP A 41 23.29 -2.70 7.70
CA ASP A 41 23.73 -3.79 6.82
C ASP A 41 22.71 -4.93 6.79
N LEU A 42 22.08 -5.14 5.62
CA LEU A 42 21.13 -6.23 5.39
C LEU A 42 21.74 -7.40 4.62
N LYS A 43 23.01 -7.32 4.17
CA LYS A 43 23.68 -8.41 3.43
C LYS A 43 23.67 -9.74 4.19
N PRO A 44 23.84 -9.79 5.52
CA PRO A 44 23.76 -11.05 6.27
C PRO A 44 22.43 -11.79 6.14
N LEU A 45 21.35 -11.10 5.73
CA LEU A 45 20.03 -11.69 5.57
C LEU A 45 19.87 -12.48 4.26
N ALA A 46 20.76 -12.30 3.27
CA ALA A 46 20.58 -12.81 1.91
C ALA A 46 20.26 -14.31 1.85
N ARG A 47 21.08 -15.14 2.52
CA ARG A 47 20.92 -16.60 2.51
C ARG A 47 19.61 -17.07 3.14
N GLU A 48 19.21 -16.44 4.24
CA GLU A 48 17.96 -16.81 4.91
C GLU A 48 16.75 -16.29 4.15
N LEU A 49 16.87 -15.11 3.51
CA LEU A 49 15.86 -14.57 2.64
C LEU A 49 15.62 -15.47 1.41
N GLU A 50 16.68 -16.00 0.77
CA GLU A 50 16.56 -16.96 -0.33
C GLU A 50 15.72 -18.18 0.08
N ARG A 51 15.96 -18.74 1.26
CA ARG A 51 15.18 -19.87 1.80
C ARG A 51 13.73 -19.51 2.05
N GLU A 52 13.48 -18.34 2.63
CA GLU A 52 12.12 -17.86 2.88
C GLU A 52 11.37 -17.59 1.55
N ILE A 53 12.06 -17.19 0.48
CA ILE A 53 11.48 -17.05 -0.87
C ILE A 53 11.14 -18.40 -1.49
N GLU A 54 12.02 -19.40 -1.36
CA GLU A 54 11.73 -20.76 -1.81
C GLU A 54 10.48 -21.31 -1.11
N GLN A 55 10.35 -21.05 0.20
CA GLN A 55 9.16 -21.40 0.98
C GLN A 55 7.92 -20.60 0.54
N LEU A 56 8.04 -19.30 0.29
CA LEU A 56 6.94 -18.49 -0.26
C LEU A 56 6.45 -19.06 -1.60
N CYS A 57 7.36 -19.49 -2.47
CA CYS A 57 7.03 -20.01 -3.80
C CYS A 57 6.42 -21.43 -3.78
N SER A 58 6.48 -22.15 -2.66
CA SER A 58 5.79 -23.43 -2.50
C SER A 58 4.35 -23.30 -2.02
N LEU A 59 3.93 -22.08 -1.62
CA LEU A 59 2.56 -21.81 -1.18
C LEU A 59 1.57 -21.80 -2.34
N SER A 60 0.36 -22.25 -2.04
CA SER A 60 -0.84 -22.14 -2.90
C SER A 60 -2.03 -21.75 -2.02
N LEU A 61 -3.04 -21.13 -2.63
CA LEU A 61 -4.26 -20.78 -1.91
C LEU A 61 -5.14 -22.02 -1.74
N ASP A 62 -5.52 -22.31 -0.51
CA ASP A 62 -6.44 -23.43 -0.23
C ASP A 62 -7.90 -23.09 -0.63
N PRO A 63 -8.80 -24.10 -0.70
CA PRO A 63 -10.20 -23.84 -1.06
C PRO A 63 -10.93 -22.83 -0.17
N GLU A 64 -10.63 -22.76 1.13
CA GLU A 64 -11.27 -21.81 2.05
C GLU A 64 -10.74 -20.38 1.85
N GLU A 65 -9.45 -20.24 1.57
CA GLU A 65 -8.82 -18.97 1.21
C GLU A 65 -9.37 -18.43 -0.11
N LEU A 66 -9.52 -19.29 -1.11
CA LEU A 66 -10.16 -18.93 -2.39
C LEU A 66 -11.62 -18.54 -2.20
N ASN A 67 -12.37 -19.26 -1.37
CA ASN A 67 -13.77 -18.93 -1.06
C ASN A 67 -13.88 -17.56 -0.36
N PHE A 68 -12.94 -17.24 0.54
CA PHE A 68 -12.90 -15.92 1.16
C PHE A 68 -12.66 -14.80 0.15
N LEU A 69 -11.71 -14.97 -0.79
CA LEU A 69 -11.51 -14.02 -1.88
C LEU A 69 -12.74 -13.94 -2.79
N ALA A 70 -13.35 -15.06 -3.15
CA ALA A 70 -14.56 -15.11 -3.98
C ALA A 70 -15.77 -14.43 -3.34
N SER A 71 -15.82 -14.37 -2.01
CA SER A 71 -16.87 -13.65 -1.28
C SER A 71 -16.76 -12.12 -1.40
N GLN A 72 -15.61 -11.60 -1.84
CA GLN A 72 -15.46 -10.19 -2.11
C GLN A 72 -16.18 -9.84 -3.42
N ARG A 73 -17.24 -9.04 -3.33
CA ARG A 73 -18.16 -8.75 -4.46
C ARG A 73 -17.51 -8.22 -5.74
N TYR A 74 -16.29 -7.72 -5.65
CA TYR A 74 -15.55 -7.08 -6.74
C TYR A 74 -14.56 -8.00 -7.45
N PHE A 75 -14.27 -9.19 -6.93
CA PHE A 75 -13.47 -10.19 -7.65
C PHE A 75 -14.35 -11.04 -8.55
N LYS A 76 -13.95 -11.16 -9.82
CA LYS A 76 -14.65 -12.00 -10.79
C LYS A 76 -14.21 -13.46 -10.67
N SER A 77 -15.09 -14.38 -11.06
CA SER A 77 -14.86 -15.82 -10.88
C SER A 77 -13.67 -16.35 -11.67
N ASP A 78 -13.39 -15.80 -12.85
CA ASP A 78 -12.23 -16.15 -13.68
C ASP A 78 -10.90 -15.83 -12.97
N PHE A 79 -10.83 -14.71 -12.24
CA PHE A 79 -9.67 -14.40 -11.41
C PHE A 79 -9.50 -15.38 -10.25
N ILE A 80 -10.58 -15.81 -9.61
CA ILE A 80 -10.52 -16.84 -8.55
C ILE A 80 -10.02 -18.18 -9.12
N GLU A 81 -10.48 -18.58 -10.30
CA GLU A 81 -10.01 -19.80 -10.95
C GLU A 81 -8.54 -19.69 -11.40
N PHE A 82 -8.10 -18.50 -11.84
CA PHE A 82 -6.68 -18.23 -12.07
C PHE A 82 -5.87 -18.40 -10.77
N LEU A 83 -6.34 -17.83 -9.65
CA LEU A 83 -5.67 -17.94 -8.35
C LEU A 83 -5.58 -19.38 -7.83
N ARG A 84 -6.52 -20.25 -8.19
CA ARG A 84 -6.50 -21.68 -7.83
C ARG A 84 -5.27 -22.43 -8.34
N LEU A 85 -4.78 -22.03 -9.52
CA LEU A 85 -3.59 -22.63 -10.16
C LEU A 85 -2.33 -21.78 -9.96
N PHE A 86 -2.49 -20.61 -9.34
CA PHE A 86 -1.40 -19.66 -9.20
C PHE A 86 -0.40 -20.11 -8.14
N HIS A 87 0.88 -19.97 -8.48
CA HIS A 87 1.98 -20.05 -7.53
C HIS A 87 3.03 -19.00 -7.89
N LEU A 88 3.72 -18.50 -6.86
CA LEU A 88 4.89 -17.65 -7.06
C LEU A 88 6.06 -18.49 -7.57
N GLN A 89 6.99 -17.85 -8.28
CA GLN A 89 8.10 -18.52 -8.92
C GLN A 89 9.41 -17.79 -8.59
N SER A 90 10.31 -18.48 -7.90
CA SER A 90 11.58 -17.91 -7.44
C SER A 90 12.47 -17.41 -8.58
N ARG A 91 12.32 -17.96 -9.80
CA ARG A 91 13.05 -17.51 -11.00
C ARG A 91 12.86 -16.02 -11.34
N PHE A 92 11.80 -15.39 -10.82
CA PHE A 92 11.54 -13.96 -11.04
C PHE A 92 12.25 -13.08 -10.01
N VAL A 93 12.86 -13.64 -8.97
CA VAL A 93 13.52 -12.89 -7.90
C VAL A 93 15.02 -13.16 -7.92
N GLU A 94 15.79 -12.08 -8.04
CA GLU A 94 17.24 -12.07 -7.99
C GLU A 94 17.67 -11.39 -6.68
N ILE A 95 18.36 -12.12 -5.80
CA ILE A 95 19.02 -11.57 -4.62
C ILE A 95 20.50 -11.42 -4.95
N GLY A 96 21.07 -10.27 -4.57
CA GLY A 96 22.48 -10.03 -4.74
C GLY A 96 22.97 -8.88 -3.87
N GLU A 97 24.04 -8.27 -4.33
CA GLU A 97 24.65 -7.11 -3.69
C GLU A 97 24.79 -5.99 -4.73
N GLN A 98 24.44 -4.77 -4.34
CA GLN A 98 24.65 -3.57 -5.14
C GLN A 98 25.05 -2.43 -4.20
N ASP A 99 26.11 -1.70 -4.56
CA ASP A 99 26.63 -0.57 -3.77
C ASP A 99 26.91 -0.95 -2.29
N ASP A 100 27.50 -2.14 -2.08
CA ASP A 100 27.80 -2.71 -0.75
C ASP A 100 26.56 -2.94 0.13
N GLN A 101 25.38 -3.08 -0.49
CA GLN A 101 24.08 -3.28 0.16
C GLN A 101 23.32 -4.46 -0.44
N LEU A 102 22.42 -5.06 0.34
CA LEU A 102 21.50 -6.09 -0.15
C LEU A 102 20.67 -5.54 -1.33
N SER A 103 20.71 -6.24 -2.46
CA SER A 103 19.86 -5.95 -3.62
C SER A 103 18.83 -7.07 -3.80
N ILE A 104 17.59 -6.67 -4.10
CA ILE A 104 16.53 -7.59 -4.50
C ILE A 104 15.90 -6.99 -5.74
N THR A 105 15.93 -7.74 -6.85
CA THR A 105 15.31 -7.35 -8.10
C THR A 105 14.28 -8.39 -8.50
N ILE A 106 13.06 -7.94 -8.79
CA ILE A 106 11.98 -8.81 -9.28
C ILE A 106 11.72 -8.46 -10.74
N ARG A 107 11.85 -9.41 -11.66
CA ARG A 107 11.60 -9.21 -13.10
C ARG A 107 10.74 -10.32 -13.68
N GLY A 108 9.75 -9.95 -14.49
CA GLY A 108 8.91 -10.90 -15.21
C GLY A 108 7.53 -10.33 -15.55
N PRO A 109 6.57 -11.19 -15.93
CA PRO A 109 5.20 -10.78 -16.16
C PRO A 109 4.61 -10.11 -14.91
N TRP A 110 3.95 -8.97 -15.07
CA TRP A 110 3.36 -8.21 -13.96
C TRP A 110 2.40 -9.07 -13.16
N LEU A 111 1.56 -9.84 -13.86
CA LEU A 111 0.61 -10.78 -13.29
C LEU A 111 1.27 -11.78 -12.33
N HIS A 112 2.50 -12.21 -12.60
CA HIS A 112 3.21 -13.23 -11.79
C HIS A 112 4.17 -12.65 -10.75
N THR A 113 4.40 -11.33 -10.77
CA THR A 113 5.40 -10.67 -9.91
C THR A 113 4.79 -9.70 -8.91
N ILE A 114 3.58 -9.20 -9.15
CA ILE A 114 2.91 -8.17 -8.33
C ILE A 114 2.75 -8.55 -6.85
N LEU A 115 2.55 -9.84 -6.54
CA LEU A 115 2.35 -10.32 -5.18
C LEU A 115 3.64 -10.43 -4.36
N PHE A 116 4.84 -10.27 -4.93
CA PHE A 116 6.10 -10.37 -4.18
C PHE A 116 6.36 -9.17 -3.25
N GLU A 117 5.87 -7.96 -3.55
CA GLU A 117 6.26 -6.74 -2.83
C GLU A 117 6.07 -6.88 -1.31
N VAL A 118 4.86 -7.23 -0.89
CA VAL A 118 4.48 -7.19 0.53
C VAL A 118 5.12 -8.34 1.32
N PRO A 119 5.05 -9.61 0.88
CA PRO A 119 5.74 -10.72 1.55
C PRO A 119 7.25 -10.49 1.69
N LEU A 120 7.94 -10.04 0.63
CA LEU A 120 9.39 -9.82 0.70
C LEU A 120 9.77 -8.72 1.69
N LEU A 121 9.03 -7.61 1.71
CA LEU A 121 9.26 -6.55 2.69
C LEU A 121 9.01 -7.03 4.12
N ALA A 122 7.95 -7.81 4.35
CA ALA A 122 7.65 -8.38 5.66
C ALA A 122 8.74 -9.38 6.11
N MET A 123 9.24 -10.22 5.20
CA MET A 123 10.36 -11.14 5.47
C MET A 123 11.63 -10.39 5.83
N VAL A 124 12.04 -9.37 5.05
CA VAL A 124 13.23 -8.56 5.35
C VAL A 124 13.09 -7.86 6.70
N SER A 125 11.91 -7.28 6.98
CA SER A 125 11.62 -6.64 8.26
C SER A 125 11.76 -7.60 9.44
N GLU A 126 11.17 -8.80 9.34
CA GLU A 126 11.19 -9.78 10.43
C GLU A 126 12.54 -10.50 10.58
N LEU A 127 13.25 -10.78 9.48
CA LEU A 127 14.62 -11.31 9.56
C LEU A 127 15.57 -10.29 10.20
N TYR A 128 15.42 -9.01 9.88
CA TYR A 128 16.18 -7.94 10.51
C TYR A 128 15.90 -7.84 12.01
N THR A 129 14.62 -7.87 12.43
CA THR A 129 14.29 -7.78 13.86
C THR A 129 14.79 -9.00 14.64
N ARG A 130 14.69 -10.21 14.08
CA ARG A 130 15.26 -11.43 14.68
C ARG A 130 16.78 -11.36 14.84
N MET A 131 17.48 -10.79 13.86
CA MET A 131 18.93 -10.61 13.90
C MET A 131 19.34 -9.53 14.92
N ARG A 132 18.65 -8.39 14.90
CA ARG A 132 19.04 -7.19 15.66
C ARG A 132 18.55 -7.18 17.11
N TYR A 133 17.42 -7.84 17.38
CA TYR A 133 16.72 -7.86 18.66
C TYR A 133 16.27 -9.30 19.04
N PRO A 134 17.20 -10.27 19.13
CA PRO A 134 16.86 -11.69 19.33
C PRO A 134 16.17 -12.00 20.66
N SER A 135 16.28 -11.11 21.65
CA SER A 135 15.76 -11.28 23.01
C SER A 135 14.75 -10.20 23.41
N GLU A 136 14.16 -9.49 22.44
CA GLU A 136 13.21 -8.41 22.73
C GLU A 136 11.96 -8.94 23.44
N ASP A 137 11.69 -8.43 24.64
CA ASP A 137 10.41 -8.63 25.30
C ASP A 137 9.40 -7.58 24.81
N LEU A 138 8.28 -8.05 24.27
CA LEU A 138 7.21 -7.21 23.74
C LEU A 138 6.34 -6.56 24.84
N ALA A 139 6.75 -6.59 26.11
CA ALA A 139 6.07 -5.89 27.20
C ALA A 139 5.91 -4.38 26.94
N GLU A 140 6.96 -3.71 26.47
CA GLU A 140 6.88 -2.29 26.09
C GLU A 140 5.93 -2.06 24.92
N ALA A 141 5.99 -2.95 23.91
CA ALA A 141 5.10 -2.91 22.76
C ALA A 141 3.62 -3.02 23.16
N ARG A 142 3.29 -3.93 24.09
CA ARG A 142 1.95 -4.10 24.67
C ARG A 142 1.50 -2.87 25.45
N ARG A 143 2.39 -2.27 26.24
CA ARG A 143 2.11 -1.01 26.96
C ARG A 143 1.75 0.12 25.99
N ARG A 144 2.52 0.28 24.90
CA ARG A 144 2.24 1.27 23.85
C ARG A 144 0.95 0.96 23.09
N LEU A 145 0.65 -0.31 22.82
CA LEU A 145 -0.61 -0.71 22.21
C LEU A 145 -1.81 -0.35 23.09
N ALA A 146 -1.74 -0.65 24.40
CA ALA A 146 -2.77 -0.25 25.35
C ALA A 146 -2.94 1.28 25.40
N GLN A 147 -1.84 2.04 25.36
CA GLN A 147 -1.92 3.51 25.28
C GLN A 147 -2.66 4.00 24.03
N LYS A 148 -2.47 3.35 22.87
CA LYS A 148 -3.19 3.69 21.63
C LYS A 148 -4.69 3.44 21.75
N VAL A 149 -5.08 2.34 22.40
CA VAL A 149 -6.48 2.05 22.71
C VAL A 149 -7.08 3.16 23.57
N GLU A 150 -6.40 3.55 24.64
CA GLU A 150 -6.86 4.63 25.53
C GLU A 150 -6.91 6.00 24.82
N GLN A 151 -5.98 6.28 23.91
CA GLN A 151 -6.02 7.49 23.07
C GLN A 151 -7.27 7.55 22.19
N VAL A 152 -7.69 6.42 21.59
CA VAL A 152 -8.94 6.36 20.80
C VAL A 152 -10.15 6.52 21.71
N ARG A 153 -10.21 5.80 22.84
CA ARG A 153 -11.31 5.88 23.81
C ARG A 153 -11.50 7.27 24.41
N ALA A 154 -10.42 8.05 24.51
CA ALA A 154 -10.44 9.42 25.02
C ALA A 154 -10.99 10.46 24.02
N LEU A 155 -11.26 10.10 22.77
CA LEU A 155 -11.91 10.99 21.80
C LEU A 155 -13.36 11.28 22.21
N ASP A 156 -13.91 12.40 21.77
CA ASP A 156 -15.30 12.78 22.05
C ASP A 156 -16.34 11.91 21.31
N ARG A 157 -15.97 11.31 20.17
CA ARG A 157 -16.78 10.34 19.41
C ARG A 157 -15.90 9.20 18.87
N PRO A 158 -15.47 8.26 19.72
CA PRO A 158 -14.53 7.20 19.35
C PRO A 158 -15.07 6.27 18.25
N ASP A 159 -16.38 6.02 18.27
CA ASP A 159 -17.13 5.24 17.27
C ASP A 159 -17.15 5.88 15.87
N ALA A 160 -16.97 7.19 15.77
CA ALA A 160 -16.86 7.91 14.51
C ALA A 160 -15.40 8.10 14.03
N PHE A 161 -14.41 7.70 14.84
CA PHE A 161 -13.00 7.71 14.47
C PHE A 161 -12.60 6.37 13.84
N VAL A 162 -12.65 6.32 12.50
CA VAL A 162 -12.46 5.07 11.75
C VAL A 162 -11.04 4.94 11.20
N PHE A 163 -10.37 3.83 11.51
CA PHE A 163 -9.08 3.49 10.94
C PHE A 163 -8.95 1.99 10.59
N ALA A 164 -7.90 1.67 9.84
CA ALA A 164 -7.54 0.33 9.44
C ALA A 164 -6.03 0.06 9.62
N ASP A 165 -5.67 -1.18 9.89
CA ASP A 165 -4.28 -1.64 9.91
C ASP A 165 -3.72 -1.75 8.48
N PHE A 166 -2.67 -0.98 8.17
CA PHE A 166 -1.90 -1.00 6.91
C PHE A 166 -0.43 -1.41 7.14
N GLY A 167 -0.17 -2.19 8.20
CA GLY A 167 1.17 -2.37 8.77
C GLY A 167 1.97 -3.57 8.28
N THR A 168 1.47 -4.40 7.37
CA THR A 168 2.11 -5.68 7.02
C THR A 168 3.54 -5.53 6.51
N ARG A 169 3.79 -4.64 5.55
CA ARG A 169 5.10 -4.49 4.88
C ARG A 169 6.29 -4.22 5.81
N ARG A 170 6.04 -3.56 6.96
CA ARG A 170 7.09 -3.12 7.89
C ARG A 170 6.77 -3.55 9.33
N ARG A 171 6.02 -4.63 9.51
CA ARG A 171 5.71 -5.18 10.83
C ARG A 171 6.96 -5.66 11.55
N PHE A 172 6.96 -5.62 12.89
CA PHE A 172 8.06 -6.17 13.70
C PHE A 172 8.20 -7.69 13.47
N SER A 173 7.07 -8.39 13.53
CA SER A 173 6.94 -9.78 13.16
C SER A 173 5.48 -10.07 12.80
N ARG A 174 5.22 -11.20 12.15
CA ARG A 174 3.87 -11.70 11.91
C ARG A 174 3.09 -11.86 13.22
N ALA A 175 3.68 -12.56 14.19
CA ALA A 175 3.04 -12.81 15.47
C ALA A 175 2.66 -11.52 16.21
N TRP A 176 3.50 -10.48 16.12
CA TRP A 176 3.18 -9.19 16.71
C TRP A 176 2.06 -8.47 15.97
N GLN A 177 2.02 -8.50 14.63
CA GLN A 177 0.88 -7.95 13.88
C GLN A 177 -0.43 -8.65 14.27
N ASP A 178 -0.41 -9.97 14.44
CA ASP A 178 -1.58 -10.75 14.89
C ASP A 178 -2.08 -10.27 16.26
N GLU A 179 -1.16 -10.10 17.22
CA GLU A 179 -1.48 -9.61 18.56
C GLU A 179 -2.07 -8.18 18.51
N VAL A 180 -1.47 -7.29 17.72
CA VAL A 180 -1.92 -5.90 17.55
C VAL A 180 -3.34 -5.86 17.00
N VAL A 181 -3.59 -6.50 15.86
CA VAL A 181 -4.90 -6.40 15.17
C VAL A 181 -5.99 -7.12 15.97
N THR A 182 -5.68 -8.27 16.57
CA THR A 182 -6.62 -9.00 17.44
C THR A 182 -7.01 -8.16 18.66
N THR A 183 -6.04 -7.49 19.29
CA THR A 183 -6.31 -6.62 20.44
C THR A 183 -7.16 -5.43 20.04
N LEU A 184 -6.83 -4.73 18.94
CA LEU A 184 -7.61 -3.58 18.48
C LEU A 184 -9.05 -3.99 18.10
N ALA A 185 -9.23 -5.12 17.42
CA ALA A 185 -10.54 -5.64 17.06
C ALA A 185 -11.41 -6.00 18.28
N ARG A 186 -10.78 -6.41 19.39
CA ARG A 186 -11.47 -6.69 20.66
C ARG A 186 -11.78 -5.42 21.47
N GLU A 187 -10.81 -4.52 21.57
CA GLU A 187 -10.86 -3.40 22.52
C GLU A 187 -11.58 -2.16 21.97
N ILE A 188 -11.56 -1.95 20.65
CA ILE A 188 -12.17 -0.80 19.95
C ILE A 188 -12.77 -1.21 18.59
N PRO A 189 -13.72 -2.18 18.56
CA PRO A 189 -14.29 -2.74 17.34
C PRO A 189 -15.01 -1.72 16.44
N GLU A 190 -15.54 -0.63 17.00
CA GLU A 190 -16.21 0.43 16.27
C GLU A 190 -15.22 1.30 15.47
N SER A 191 -14.03 1.52 16.03
CA SER A 191 -12.99 2.34 15.43
C SER A 191 -12.12 1.56 14.43
N LEU A 192 -11.76 0.31 14.75
CA LEU A 192 -11.00 -0.55 13.84
C LEU A 192 -11.94 -1.18 12.79
N ARG A 193 -12.06 -0.53 11.62
CA ARG A 193 -12.97 -0.99 10.57
C ARG A 193 -12.45 -2.19 9.77
N GLY A 194 -11.14 -2.38 9.73
CA GLY A 194 -10.53 -3.45 8.96
C GLY A 194 -9.02 -3.47 8.98
N THR A 195 -8.44 -4.32 8.13
CA THR A 195 -7.00 -4.45 7.91
C THR A 195 -6.74 -4.62 6.40
N SER A 196 -5.58 -4.20 5.90
CA SER A 196 -5.15 -4.55 4.56
C SER A 196 -4.74 -6.00 4.45
N ASN A 197 -4.30 -6.64 5.54
CA ASN A 197 -3.82 -8.01 5.56
C ASN A 197 -4.98 -8.99 5.36
N VAL A 198 -4.98 -9.71 4.23
CA VAL A 198 -6.13 -10.55 3.83
C VAL A 198 -6.32 -11.74 4.78
N ARG A 199 -5.23 -12.32 5.27
CA ARG A 199 -5.25 -13.42 6.25
C ARG A 199 -5.89 -12.96 7.56
N LEU A 200 -5.49 -11.80 8.10
CA LEU A 200 -6.08 -11.25 9.33
C LEU A 200 -7.52 -10.82 9.13
N ALA A 201 -7.86 -10.26 7.97
CA ALA A 201 -9.25 -9.94 7.61
C ALA A 201 -10.13 -11.19 7.71
N ARG A 202 -9.69 -12.30 7.09
CA ARG A 202 -10.37 -13.59 7.15
C ARG A 202 -10.45 -14.14 8.58
N ALA A 203 -9.31 -14.20 9.28
CA ALA A 203 -9.21 -14.83 10.59
C ALA A 203 -10.06 -14.13 11.67
N LEU A 204 -10.20 -12.80 11.57
CA LEU A 204 -10.89 -11.98 12.57
C LEU A 204 -12.29 -11.51 12.11
N GLY A 205 -12.73 -11.90 10.91
CA GLY A 205 -14.00 -11.42 10.34
C GLY A 205 -14.01 -9.90 10.08
N LEU A 206 -12.83 -9.31 9.85
CA LEU A 206 -12.67 -7.89 9.56
C LEU A 206 -12.82 -7.62 8.05
N VAL A 207 -13.12 -6.36 7.69
CA VAL A 207 -13.17 -5.95 6.29
C VAL A 207 -11.74 -5.88 5.73
N PRO A 208 -11.42 -6.55 4.60
CA PRO A 208 -10.15 -6.35 3.91
C PRO A 208 -10.17 -4.98 3.22
N ILE A 209 -9.30 -4.06 3.64
CA ILE A 209 -9.30 -2.65 3.17
C ILE A 209 -8.06 -2.38 2.32
N GLY A 210 -8.29 -1.95 1.09
CA GLY A 210 -7.24 -1.51 0.17
C GLY A 210 -7.85 -0.78 -1.03
N THR A 211 -7.00 -0.08 -1.76
CA THR A 211 -7.36 0.74 -2.92
C THR A 211 -6.44 0.38 -4.09
N MET A 212 -6.14 1.30 -5.01
CA MET A 212 -4.96 1.19 -5.87
C MET A 212 -3.67 1.60 -5.14
N ALA A 213 -2.51 1.20 -5.67
CA ALA A 213 -1.20 1.70 -5.27
C ALA A 213 -0.48 2.40 -6.42
N HIS A 214 0.62 3.09 -6.10
CA HIS A 214 1.37 3.88 -7.09
C HIS A 214 1.85 3.07 -8.29
N GLU A 215 2.22 1.80 -8.08
CA GLU A 215 2.68 0.95 -9.19
C GLU A 215 1.67 0.87 -10.34
N PHE A 216 0.37 0.94 -10.05
CA PHE A 216 -0.67 0.84 -11.08
C PHE A 216 -0.71 2.11 -11.94
N ILE A 217 -0.61 3.28 -11.30
CA ILE A 217 -0.54 4.57 -12.00
C ILE A 217 0.83 4.75 -12.67
N GLN A 218 1.91 4.22 -12.09
CA GLN A 218 3.24 4.21 -12.68
C GLN A 218 3.28 3.34 -13.94
N ALA A 219 2.73 2.12 -13.89
CA ALA A 219 2.71 1.22 -15.03
C ALA A 219 1.97 1.84 -16.22
N ALA A 220 0.92 2.63 -15.98
CA ALA A 220 0.20 3.36 -17.03
C ALA A 220 1.12 4.22 -17.91
N GLN A 221 2.28 4.66 -17.40
CA GLN A 221 3.31 5.39 -18.16
C GLN A 221 3.85 4.61 -19.36
N ALA A 222 3.77 3.28 -19.33
CA ALA A 222 4.29 2.38 -20.37
C ALA A 222 3.23 1.46 -20.99
N LEU A 223 1.95 1.62 -20.63
CA LEU A 223 0.87 0.69 -21.01
C LEU A 223 -0.11 1.21 -22.07
N GLY A 224 0.00 2.47 -22.51
CA GLY A 224 -0.89 2.93 -23.56
C GLY A 224 -0.75 4.38 -23.98
N PRO A 225 -1.29 5.32 -23.18
CA PRO A 225 -1.50 6.67 -23.66
C PRO A 225 -0.21 7.49 -23.65
N ARG A 226 -0.30 8.72 -24.17
CA ARG A 226 0.77 9.70 -24.01
C ARG A 226 0.98 9.98 -22.53
N LEU A 227 2.22 10.27 -22.14
CA LEU A 227 2.63 10.42 -20.74
C LEU A 227 1.69 11.33 -19.91
N ALA A 228 1.29 12.47 -20.46
CA ALA A 228 0.39 13.45 -19.82
C ALA A 228 -1.05 12.96 -19.58
N GLU A 229 -1.44 11.82 -20.16
CA GLU A 229 -2.80 11.25 -20.07
C GLU A 229 -2.85 10.00 -19.18
N THR A 230 -1.68 9.51 -18.75
CA THR A 230 -1.52 8.22 -18.06
C THR A 230 -2.28 8.14 -16.74
N GLN A 231 -2.39 9.25 -16.00
CA GLN A 231 -3.16 9.30 -14.75
C GLN A 231 -4.66 9.10 -14.99
N ARG A 232 -5.23 9.83 -15.97
CA ARG A 232 -6.64 9.69 -16.35
C ARG A 232 -6.94 8.29 -16.86
N PHE A 233 -6.05 7.76 -17.71
CA PHE A 233 -6.14 6.39 -18.20
C PHE A 233 -6.15 5.39 -17.05
N ALA A 234 -5.24 5.49 -16.07
CA ALA A 234 -5.24 4.60 -14.91
C ALA A 234 -6.59 4.64 -14.16
N PHE A 235 -7.14 5.82 -13.92
CA PHE A 235 -8.44 5.97 -13.26
C PHE A 235 -9.60 5.37 -14.07
N GLU A 236 -9.61 5.56 -15.39
CA GLU A 236 -10.61 4.96 -16.29
C GLU A 236 -10.54 3.44 -16.29
N ILE A 237 -9.34 2.86 -16.37
CA ILE A 237 -9.13 1.42 -16.35
C ILE A 237 -9.61 0.83 -15.03
N TRP A 238 -9.24 1.46 -13.91
CA TRP A 238 -9.69 1.02 -12.58
C TRP A 238 -11.21 1.07 -12.44
N ALA A 239 -11.82 2.19 -12.83
CA ALA A 239 -13.27 2.34 -12.74
C ALA A 239 -14.03 1.41 -13.69
N ARG A 240 -13.45 1.11 -14.87
CA ARG A 240 -14.01 0.12 -15.80
C ARG A 240 -13.98 -1.28 -15.22
N GLU A 241 -12.92 -1.63 -14.51
CA GLU A 241 -12.74 -2.96 -13.92
C GLU A 241 -13.73 -3.19 -12.76
N TYR A 242 -13.85 -2.20 -11.87
CA TYR A 242 -14.60 -2.34 -10.62
C TYR A 242 -15.98 -1.71 -10.59
N ARG A 243 -16.34 -0.90 -11.58
CA ARG A 243 -17.71 -0.37 -11.77
C ARG A 243 -18.31 0.30 -10.51
N GLY A 244 -17.47 0.99 -9.75
CA GLY A 244 -17.85 1.70 -8.52
C GLY A 244 -17.34 1.04 -7.24
N ASP A 245 -16.94 -0.23 -7.28
CA ASP A 245 -16.16 -0.83 -6.20
C ASP A 245 -14.74 -0.25 -6.13
N LEU A 246 -14.14 -0.32 -4.93
CA LEU A 246 -12.77 0.14 -4.68
C LEU A 246 -12.52 1.59 -5.16
N GLY A 247 -13.52 2.46 -5.01
CA GLY A 247 -13.60 3.81 -5.59
C GLY A 247 -12.75 4.89 -4.91
N ILE A 248 -11.56 4.57 -4.39
CA ILE A 248 -10.65 5.57 -3.80
C ILE A 248 -9.43 5.76 -4.71
N ALA A 249 -9.29 6.97 -5.27
CA ALA A 249 -8.18 7.32 -6.16
C ALA A 249 -6.94 7.78 -5.39
N LEU A 250 -5.76 7.29 -5.78
CA LEU A 250 -4.49 7.70 -5.17
C LEU A 250 -3.98 9.00 -5.82
N SER A 251 -3.68 10.01 -5.01
CA SER A 251 -3.55 11.39 -5.50
C SER A 251 -2.11 11.90 -5.70
N ASP A 252 -1.09 11.21 -5.19
CA ASP A 252 0.28 11.72 -5.12
C ASP A 252 1.28 10.89 -5.93
N THR A 253 0.87 10.28 -7.04
CA THR A 253 1.85 9.64 -7.95
C THR A 253 2.74 10.68 -8.61
N TYR A 254 2.16 11.81 -9.02
CA TYR A 254 2.86 12.92 -9.66
C TYR A 254 2.93 14.15 -8.74
N SER A 255 1.79 14.79 -8.48
CA SER A 255 1.63 15.83 -7.47
C SER A 255 0.14 16.05 -7.24
N LEU A 256 -0.23 16.67 -6.11
CA LEU A 256 -1.60 17.09 -5.84
C LEU A 256 -2.12 18.00 -6.97
N LYS A 257 -1.30 18.93 -7.47
CA LYS A 257 -1.71 19.83 -8.56
C LYS A 257 -2.05 19.05 -9.84
N ALA A 258 -1.20 18.11 -10.23
CA ALA A 258 -1.43 17.24 -11.39
C ALA A 258 -2.68 16.37 -11.19
N PHE A 259 -2.87 15.83 -9.98
CA PHE A 259 -4.07 15.08 -9.63
C PHE A 259 -5.34 15.91 -9.76
N LEU A 260 -5.40 17.10 -9.16
CA LEU A 260 -6.60 17.95 -9.24
C LEU A 260 -6.91 18.39 -10.68
N ARG A 261 -5.89 18.63 -11.51
CA ARG A 261 -6.07 18.92 -12.95
C ARG A 261 -6.79 17.78 -13.67
N ASP A 262 -6.39 16.55 -13.39
CA ASP A 262 -6.86 15.37 -14.11
C ASP A 262 -8.13 14.75 -13.49
N PHE A 263 -8.36 14.95 -12.19
CA PHE A 263 -9.49 14.42 -11.42
C PHE A 263 -10.72 15.33 -11.57
N ASP A 264 -11.16 15.55 -12.80
CA ASP A 264 -12.24 16.46 -13.17
C ASP A 264 -13.63 16.05 -12.63
N MET A 265 -14.70 16.74 -13.09
CA MET A 265 -16.07 16.47 -12.67
C MET A 265 -16.51 15.02 -12.94
N TYR A 266 -16.01 14.37 -14.00
CA TYR A 266 -16.35 12.99 -14.30
C TYR A 266 -15.80 12.08 -13.20
N PHE A 267 -14.51 12.19 -12.87
CA PHE A 267 -13.92 11.37 -11.81
C PHE A 267 -14.44 11.73 -10.41
N CYS A 268 -14.67 13.01 -10.11
CA CYS A 268 -15.28 13.45 -8.85
C CYS A 268 -16.68 12.84 -8.62
N LYS A 269 -17.44 12.59 -9.70
CA LYS A 269 -18.76 11.95 -9.61
C LYS A 269 -18.67 10.42 -9.54
N LEU A 270 -17.64 9.83 -10.15
CA LEU A 270 -17.46 8.40 -10.28
C LEU A 270 -16.80 7.73 -9.06
N PHE A 271 -15.73 8.33 -8.52
CA PHE A 271 -15.00 7.81 -7.37
C PHE A 271 -15.66 8.24 -6.05
N ASP A 272 -15.65 7.35 -5.06
CA ASP A 272 -16.10 7.61 -3.70
C ASP A 272 -15.21 8.63 -2.98
N GLY A 273 -13.94 8.75 -3.41
CA GLY A 273 -12.96 9.52 -2.68
C GLY A 273 -11.55 9.51 -3.24
N ALA A 274 -10.64 10.07 -2.45
CA ALA A 274 -9.22 10.09 -2.74
C ALA A 274 -8.37 9.68 -1.52
N ARG A 275 -7.14 9.23 -1.77
CA ARG A 275 -6.15 8.88 -0.75
C ARG A 275 -4.95 9.81 -0.80
N GLN A 276 -4.53 10.25 0.39
CA GLN A 276 -3.30 11.00 0.65
C GLN A 276 -2.22 10.05 1.19
N ASP A 277 -1.05 10.06 0.53
CA ASP A 277 0.12 9.24 0.92
C ASP A 277 1.44 10.05 0.95
N SER A 278 1.36 11.38 0.74
CA SER A 278 2.47 12.32 0.96
C SER A 278 1.98 13.77 1.13
N GLY A 279 2.85 14.65 1.65
CA GLY A 279 2.56 16.07 1.84
C GLY A 279 1.78 16.39 3.13
N ASP A 280 1.44 17.66 3.35
CA ASP A 280 0.64 18.08 4.51
C ASP A 280 -0.82 17.61 4.37
N PRO A 281 -1.34 16.76 5.27
CA PRO A 281 -2.68 16.22 5.17
C PRO A 281 -3.78 17.28 5.34
N ILE A 282 -3.53 18.36 6.08
CA ILE A 282 -4.49 19.45 6.28
C ILE A 282 -4.61 20.26 4.99
N VAL A 283 -3.48 20.65 4.39
CA VAL A 283 -3.45 21.37 3.11
C VAL A 283 -4.11 20.53 2.02
N TRP A 284 -3.75 19.25 1.93
CA TRP A 284 -4.34 18.32 0.97
C TRP A 284 -5.85 18.16 1.16
N GLY A 285 -6.32 18.01 2.40
CA GLY A 285 -7.75 17.86 2.69
C GLY A 285 -8.57 19.10 2.35
N GLU A 286 -8.03 20.30 2.60
CA GLU A 286 -8.66 21.56 2.17
C GLU A 286 -8.76 21.66 0.65
N ALA A 287 -7.67 21.32 -0.05
CA ALA A 287 -7.63 21.34 -1.51
C ALA A 287 -8.67 20.39 -2.11
N MET A 288 -8.81 19.18 -1.56
CA MET A 288 -9.82 18.21 -2.01
C MET A 288 -11.25 18.71 -1.77
N ILE A 289 -11.56 19.30 -0.61
CA ILE A 289 -12.89 19.86 -0.34
C ILE A 289 -13.23 20.99 -1.32
N ALA A 290 -12.28 21.89 -1.58
CA ALA A 290 -12.45 22.96 -2.55
C ALA A 290 -12.65 22.39 -3.97
N HIS A 291 -11.89 21.37 -4.33
CA HIS A 291 -11.96 20.72 -5.64
C HIS A 291 -13.30 20.05 -5.91
N TYR A 292 -13.85 19.31 -4.94
CA TYR A 292 -15.18 18.72 -5.07
C TYR A 292 -16.26 19.79 -5.28
N ARG A 293 -16.18 20.91 -4.52
CA ARG A 293 -17.11 22.04 -4.69
C ARG A 293 -17.02 22.66 -6.08
N ASN A 294 -15.80 22.91 -6.57
CA ASN A 294 -15.56 23.45 -7.91
C ASN A 294 -16.09 22.53 -9.02
N ASN A 295 -16.10 21.21 -8.76
CA ASN A 295 -16.65 20.19 -9.65
C ASN A 295 -18.13 19.83 -9.35
N ARG A 296 -18.86 20.68 -8.60
CA ARG A 296 -20.30 20.53 -8.31
C ARG A 296 -20.65 19.20 -7.62
N VAL A 297 -19.78 18.74 -6.73
CA VAL A 297 -19.97 17.56 -5.88
C VAL A 297 -20.01 18.01 -4.42
N ASP A 298 -21.00 17.55 -3.66
CA ASP A 298 -21.04 17.79 -2.21
C ASP A 298 -19.93 16.99 -1.52
N PRO A 299 -18.94 17.65 -0.89
CA PRO A 299 -17.85 16.96 -0.19
C PRO A 299 -18.33 15.98 0.89
N ARG A 300 -19.51 16.20 1.50
CA ARG A 300 -20.04 15.30 2.54
C ARG A 300 -20.39 13.90 2.02
N THR A 301 -20.57 13.77 0.71
CA THR A 301 -20.84 12.50 0.03
C THR A 301 -19.56 11.78 -0.42
N ARG A 302 -18.38 12.31 -0.07
CA ARG A 302 -17.08 11.79 -0.46
C ARG A 302 -16.26 11.39 0.76
N ARG A 303 -15.22 10.58 0.50
CA ARG A 303 -14.29 10.09 1.50
C ARG A 303 -12.85 10.50 1.22
N LEU A 304 -12.14 10.89 2.26
CA LEU A 304 -10.70 11.07 2.24
C LEU A 304 -10.04 9.98 3.08
N VAL A 305 -9.09 9.27 2.48
CA VAL A 305 -8.27 8.27 3.18
C VAL A 305 -6.89 8.87 3.40
N PHE A 306 -6.42 8.91 4.64
CA PHE A 306 -5.08 9.39 4.98
C PHE A 306 -4.22 8.19 5.39
N SER A 307 -3.03 8.05 4.80
CA SER A 307 -2.13 6.91 5.09
C SER A 307 -0.65 7.25 5.19
N ASP A 308 -0.26 8.52 5.10
CA ASP A 308 1.16 8.90 5.24
C ASP A 308 1.61 8.87 6.69
N SER A 309 2.23 7.76 7.09
CA SER A 309 3.03 7.60 8.32
C SER A 309 2.30 8.11 9.58
N LEU A 310 1.01 7.81 9.69
CA LEU A 310 0.15 8.31 10.76
C LEU A 310 0.43 7.66 12.11
N THR A 311 0.17 8.41 13.18
CA THR A 311 -0.01 7.91 14.55
C THR A 311 -1.47 8.16 14.95
N ILE A 312 -1.96 7.53 16.03
CA ILE A 312 -3.32 7.79 16.54
C ILE A 312 -3.52 9.30 16.85
N PRO A 313 -2.60 9.99 17.56
CA PRO A 313 -2.74 11.43 17.79
C PRO A 313 -2.80 12.26 16.50
N ARG A 314 -1.96 11.96 15.49
CA ARG A 314 -1.96 12.70 14.22
C ARG A 314 -3.24 12.45 13.43
N ALA A 315 -3.73 11.21 13.40
CA ALA A 315 -5.00 10.87 12.79
C ALA A 315 -6.18 11.58 13.49
N ALA A 316 -6.16 11.66 14.83
CA ALA A 316 -7.17 12.38 15.60
C ALA A 316 -7.20 13.89 15.27
N GLU A 317 -6.04 14.54 15.13
CA GLU A 317 -5.95 15.95 14.70
C GLU A 317 -6.63 16.17 13.33
N ILE A 318 -6.32 15.31 12.36
CA ILE A 318 -6.93 15.35 11.02
C ILE A 318 -8.44 15.08 11.11
N TRP A 319 -8.84 14.13 11.95
CA TRP A 319 -10.25 13.82 12.16
C TRP A 319 -11.04 15.01 12.72
N TYR A 320 -10.56 15.65 13.79
CA TYR A 320 -11.19 16.86 14.33
C TYR A 320 -11.31 17.98 13.29
N ARG A 321 -10.31 18.11 12.40
CA ARG A 321 -10.32 19.13 11.34
C ARG A 321 -11.43 18.94 10.31
N PHE A 322 -11.78 17.70 9.98
CA PHE A 322 -12.57 17.36 8.80
C PHE A 322 -13.88 16.62 9.04
N ARG A 323 -14.08 15.99 10.21
CA ARG A 323 -15.20 15.08 10.53
C ARG A 323 -16.60 15.60 10.20
N ASP A 324 -16.84 16.92 10.28
CA ASP A 324 -18.15 17.52 10.02
C ASP A 324 -18.31 18.09 8.58
N ARG A 325 -17.27 17.91 7.74
CA ARG A 325 -17.15 18.52 6.40
C ARG A 325 -17.02 17.49 5.29
N ILE A 326 -16.39 16.36 5.56
CA ILE A 326 -16.15 15.26 4.62
C ILE A 326 -15.91 13.97 5.42
N GLN A 327 -16.25 12.81 4.86
CA GLN A 327 -15.94 11.54 5.54
C GLN A 327 -14.42 11.33 5.52
N VAL A 328 -13.85 10.92 6.64
CA VAL A 328 -12.42 10.64 6.74
C VAL A 328 -12.20 9.26 7.35
N SER A 329 -11.14 8.59 6.89
CA SER A 329 -10.66 7.34 7.47
C SER A 329 -9.15 7.26 7.38
N PHE A 330 -8.54 6.46 8.25
CA PHE A 330 -7.09 6.43 8.40
C PHE A 330 -6.52 5.03 8.13
N GLY A 331 -5.45 4.94 7.36
CA GLY A 331 -4.64 3.73 7.22
C GLY A 331 -3.38 3.90 8.04
N ILE A 332 -3.22 3.12 9.11
CA ILE A 332 -2.07 3.27 10.02
C ILE A 332 -1.18 2.04 9.88
N GLY A 333 0.08 2.27 9.51
CA GLY A 333 1.05 1.22 9.23
C GLY A 333 2.02 0.94 10.39
N THR A 334 3.29 1.28 10.17
CA THR A 334 4.41 1.00 11.08
C THR A 334 4.19 1.44 12.53
N HIS A 335 3.52 2.57 12.77
CA HIS A 335 3.21 3.02 14.14
C HIS A 335 2.21 2.13 14.89
N LEU A 336 1.49 1.22 14.20
CA LEU A 336 0.77 0.12 14.84
C LEU A 336 1.66 -1.10 14.99
N THR A 337 2.20 -1.60 13.88
CA THR A 337 2.76 -2.96 13.79
C THR A 337 4.25 -3.07 14.10
N HIS A 338 4.94 -1.96 14.39
CA HIS A 338 6.36 -1.92 14.72
C HIS A 338 6.68 -0.84 15.78
N ASP A 339 5.68 -0.36 16.53
CA ASP A 339 5.91 0.53 17.67
C ASP A 339 6.20 -0.29 18.94
N THR A 340 7.33 -0.98 18.92
CA THR A 340 7.76 -1.96 19.93
C THR A 340 8.79 -1.42 20.92
N GLY A 341 9.24 -0.18 20.73
CA GLY A 341 10.43 0.36 21.41
C GLY A 341 11.71 0.24 20.59
N THR A 342 11.66 -0.48 19.47
CA THR A 342 12.74 -0.60 18.49
C THR A 342 12.48 0.27 17.26
N GLU A 343 13.55 0.64 16.55
CA GLU A 343 13.44 1.45 15.34
C GLU A 343 13.11 0.58 14.11
N PRO A 344 12.02 0.88 13.37
CA PRO A 344 11.64 0.13 12.18
C PRO A 344 12.54 0.44 10.98
N LEU A 345 12.68 -0.54 10.08
CA LEU A 345 13.32 -0.30 8.79
C LEU A 345 12.48 0.61 7.87
N ASN A 346 13.15 1.52 7.19
CA ASN A 346 12.60 2.27 6.07
C ASN A 346 12.95 1.55 4.76
N ILE A 347 12.23 0.47 4.48
CA ILE A 347 12.41 -0.36 3.29
C ILE A 347 11.24 -0.23 2.32
N VAL A 348 11.54 -0.29 1.02
CA VAL A 348 10.55 -0.26 -0.04
C VAL A 348 10.94 -1.19 -1.17
N ILE A 349 9.95 -1.75 -1.86
CA ILE A 349 10.08 -2.33 -3.20
C ILE A 349 9.25 -1.44 -4.12
N LYS A 350 9.84 -0.97 -5.23
CA LYS A 350 9.20 -0.04 -6.18
C LYS A 350 9.36 -0.54 -7.60
N MET A 351 8.32 -0.37 -8.41
CA MET A 351 8.39 -0.59 -9.85
C MET A 351 9.35 0.45 -10.45
N THR A 352 10.37 -0.02 -11.16
CA THR A 352 11.38 0.80 -11.84
C THR A 352 11.19 0.78 -13.36
N ARG A 353 10.63 -0.31 -13.90
CA ARG A 353 10.33 -0.43 -15.34
C ARG A 353 9.01 -1.16 -15.60
N CYS A 354 8.39 -0.83 -16.72
CA CYS A 354 7.25 -1.55 -17.29
C CYS A 354 7.43 -1.61 -18.83
N ASN A 355 7.24 -2.78 -19.43
CA ASN A 355 7.43 -3.05 -20.87
C ASN A 355 8.75 -2.49 -21.43
N GLY A 356 9.84 -2.68 -20.67
CA GLY A 356 11.16 -2.18 -21.04
C GLY A 356 11.35 -0.67 -20.88
N GLN A 357 10.33 0.10 -20.54
CA GLN A 357 10.44 1.55 -20.32
C GLN A 357 10.63 1.86 -18.83
N PRO A 358 11.42 2.88 -18.46
CA PRO A 358 11.48 3.37 -17.08
C PRO A 358 10.11 3.92 -16.65
N VAL A 359 9.80 3.81 -15.35
CA VAL A 359 8.63 4.44 -14.74
C VAL A 359 9.02 5.13 -13.44
N VAL A 360 8.32 6.20 -13.06
CA VAL A 360 8.68 7.01 -11.88
C VAL A 360 7.47 7.43 -11.04
N LYS A 361 7.69 7.54 -9.72
CA LYS A 361 6.82 8.28 -8.79
C LYS A 361 7.52 9.57 -8.40
N LEU A 362 6.83 10.71 -8.55
CA LEU A 362 7.35 12.02 -8.12
C LEU A 362 7.01 12.29 -6.63
N SER A 363 5.75 12.09 -6.22
CA SER A 363 5.22 12.44 -4.89
C SER A 363 5.22 13.93 -4.55
N ASP A 364 4.43 14.33 -3.54
CA ASP A 364 4.41 15.70 -3.01
C ASP A 364 5.47 15.92 -1.90
N SER A 365 6.40 14.99 -1.71
CA SER A 365 7.49 15.11 -0.73
C SER A 365 8.86 15.13 -1.42
N PRO A 366 9.67 16.19 -1.23
CA PRO A 366 11.02 16.26 -1.77
C PRO A 366 11.86 15.04 -1.38
N GLY A 367 12.72 14.57 -2.30
CA GLY A 367 13.72 13.52 -2.01
C GLY A 367 13.20 12.08 -1.95
N LYS A 368 11.91 11.82 -2.16
CA LYS A 368 11.36 10.45 -2.21
C LYS A 368 11.39 9.80 -3.61
N VAL A 369 11.81 10.54 -4.64
CA VAL A 369 11.88 10.09 -6.03
C VAL A 369 12.92 8.98 -6.18
N VAL A 370 12.49 7.85 -6.74
CA VAL A 370 13.39 6.79 -7.20
C VAL A 370 13.27 6.78 -8.72
N SER A 371 14.33 7.21 -9.41
CA SER A 371 14.45 7.06 -10.86
C SER A 371 15.82 6.47 -11.18
N THR A 372 15.85 5.53 -12.10
CA THR A 372 17.07 5.01 -12.72
C THR A 372 17.45 5.79 -13.98
N ASP A 373 16.60 6.72 -14.42
CA ASP A 373 16.76 7.50 -15.65
C ASP A 373 16.43 8.98 -15.39
N PRO A 374 17.45 9.85 -15.27
CA PRO A 374 17.26 11.28 -15.06
C PRO A 374 16.54 12.00 -16.21
N ALA A 375 16.77 11.56 -17.46
CA ALA A 375 16.13 12.17 -18.63
C ALA A 375 14.63 11.86 -18.66
N TYR A 376 14.27 10.61 -18.37
CA TYR A 376 12.86 10.22 -18.24
C TYR A 376 12.18 10.93 -17.06
N LEU A 377 12.87 11.07 -15.92
CA LEU A 377 12.36 11.83 -14.79
C LEU A 377 12.03 13.29 -15.15
N ALA A 378 12.93 13.96 -15.88
CA ALA A 378 12.72 15.33 -16.36
C ALA A 378 11.52 15.40 -17.32
N TRP A 379 11.38 14.41 -18.21
CA TRP A 379 10.24 14.35 -19.12
C TRP A 379 8.89 14.16 -18.39
N VAL A 380 8.84 13.31 -17.36
CA VAL A 380 7.64 13.11 -16.54
C VAL A 380 7.30 14.39 -15.76
N ARG A 381 8.30 15.07 -15.20
CA ARG A 381 8.12 16.38 -14.55
C ARG A 381 7.49 17.39 -15.49
N GLN A 382 8.01 17.49 -16.71
CA GLN A 382 7.47 18.38 -17.74
C GLN A 382 6.02 18.03 -18.11
N ALA A 383 5.69 16.74 -18.30
CA ALA A 383 4.35 16.30 -18.68
C ALA A 383 3.29 16.57 -17.60
N PHE A 384 3.68 16.66 -16.33
CA PHE A 384 2.79 16.87 -15.19
C PHE A 384 2.96 18.24 -14.50
N ASP A 385 3.66 19.18 -15.15
CA ASP A 385 3.87 20.55 -14.66
C ASP A 385 4.48 20.59 -13.24
N VAL A 386 5.40 19.66 -12.94
CA VAL A 386 6.11 19.54 -11.66
C VAL A 386 7.52 20.14 -11.79
N PRO A 387 7.89 21.16 -10.99
CA PRO A 387 9.21 21.79 -11.06
C PRO A 387 10.38 20.83 -10.73
N GLU A 388 11.60 21.21 -11.10
CA GLU A 388 12.80 20.57 -10.59
C GLU A 388 13.06 20.98 -9.13
N GLY A 389 13.45 20.01 -8.28
CA GLY A 389 13.79 20.25 -6.87
C GLY A 389 12.62 20.24 -5.88
N SER A 390 11.39 20.04 -6.36
CA SER A 390 10.20 19.80 -5.51
C SER A 390 10.16 18.40 -4.91
#